data_AF-A0A529MD92-F1
#
_entry.id   AF-A0A529MD92-F1
#
_cell.length_a   1.000
_cell.length_b   1.000
_cell.length_c   1.000
_cell.angle_alpha   90.00
_cell.angle_beta   90.00
_cell.angle_gamma   90.00
#
_symmetry.space_group_name_H-M   'P 1'
#
loop_
_entity.id
_entity.type
_entity.pdbx_description
1 polymer ?
#
loop_
_entity_poly.entity_id
_entity_poly.type
_entity_poly.pdbx_seq_one_letter_code
_entity_poly.pdbx_strand_id
1 'polypeptide(L)' 'VLARATDVTDCADAAAWVAETAEYFRSIDILVTNCGGVSAGPPSAMSPKDFDHAFDRVLLPSINLVTAALPY' A
#
# COMPACT_ATOMS: atom_id res chain seq x y z
N VAL A 1 19.41 -8.73 -1.65
CA VAL A 1 18.28 -8.05 -0.96
C VAL A 1 18.14 -6.68 -1.60
N LEU A 2 16.93 -6.33 -2.04
CA LEU A 2 16.59 -4.98 -2.53
C LEU A 2 15.75 -4.30 -1.44
N ALA A 3 16.04 -3.04 -1.14
CA ALA A 3 15.26 -2.25 -0.20
C ALA A 3 15.16 -0.81 -0.71
N ARG A 4 13.94 -0.29 -0.77
CA ARG A 4 13.64 1.08 -1.16
C ARG A 4 12.62 1.65 -0.18
N ALA A 5 12.82 2.90 0.24
CA ALA A 5 11.76 3.63 0.90
C ALA A 5 10.65 3.92 -0.12
N THR A 6 9.40 3.66 0.27
CA THR A 6 8.23 3.83 -0.59
C THR A 6 7.08 4.36 0.26
N ASP A 7 6.45 5.44 -0.19
CA ASP A 7 5.16 5.89 0.32
C ASP A 7 4.05 5.17 -0.44
N VAL A 8 3.41 4.21 0.23
CA VAL A 8 2.33 3.42 -0.39
C VAL A 8 1.04 4.21 -0.64
N THR A 9 0.92 5.42 -0.07
CA THR A 9 -0.20 6.32 -0.32
C THR A 9 -0.02 7.15 -1.59
N ASP A 10 1.19 7.20 -2.15
CA ASP A 10 1.47 7.75 -3.47
C ASP A 10 1.41 6.62 -4.53
N CYS A 11 0.40 6.68 -5.39
CA CYS A 11 0.20 5.68 -6.44
C CYS A 11 1.40 5.55 -7.38
N ALA A 12 2.08 6.67 -7.70
CA ALA A 12 3.19 6.65 -8.63
C ALA A 12 4.44 6.04 -7.99
N ASP A 13 4.71 6.37 -6.72
CA ASP A 13 5.82 5.80 -5.96
C ASP A 13 5.62 4.28 -5.75
N ALA A 14 4.42 3.87 -5.34
CA ALA A 14 4.05 2.47 -5.18
C ALA A 14 4.21 1.66 -6.49
N ALA A 15 3.72 2.18 -7.62
CA ALA A 15 3.85 1.51 -8.92
C ALA A 15 5.32 1.38 -9.36
N ALA A 16 6.12 2.44 -9.16
CA ALA A 16 7.55 2.40 -9.45
C ALA A 16 8.27 1.37 -8.57
N TRP A 17 7.85 1.17 -7.31
CA TRP A 17 8.42 0.18 -6.41
C TRP A 17 8.16 -1.25 -6.85
N VAL A 18 6.94 -1.53 -7.29
CA VAL A 18 6.58 -2.83 -7.86
C VAL A 18 7.38 -3.10 -9.14
N ALA A 19 7.44 -2.13 -10.05
CA ALA A 19 8.16 -2.28 -11.32
C ALA A 19 9.67 -2.52 -11.13
N GLU A 20 10.32 -1.76 -10.24
CA GLU A 20 11.74 -1.93 -9.91
C GLU A 20 12.01 -3.29 -9.27
N THR A 21 11.11 -3.74 -8.39
CA THR A 21 11.21 -5.07 -7.75
C THR A 21 11.10 -6.18 -8.80
N ALA A 22 10.11 -6.10 -9.70
CA ALA A 22 9.93 -7.07 -10.77
C ALA A 22 11.09 -7.04 -11.78
N GLU A 23 11.66 -5.88 -12.09
CA GLU A 23 12.84 -5.78 -12.96
C GLU A 23 14.05 -6.49 -12.34
N TYR A 24 14.29 -6.27 -11.04
CA TYR A 24 15.41 -6.84 -10.31
C TYR A 24 15.27 -8.36 -10.12
N PHE A 25 14.10 -8.84 -9.70
CA PHE A 25 13.85 -10.26 -9.38
C PHE A 25 13.23 -11.07 -10.52
N ARG A 26 12.86 -10.42 -11.62
CA ARG A 26 12.23 -10.99 -12.82
C ARG A 26 10.78 -11.49 -12.66
N SER A 27 10.23 -11.45 -11.45
CA SER A 27 8.88 -11.90 -11.08
C SER A 27 8.47 -11.29 -9.73
N ILE A 28 7.17 -11.33 -9.40
CA ILE A 28 6.64 -11.10 -8.05
C ILE A 28 5.68 -12.26 -7.71
N ASP A 29 6.18 -13.25 -6.97
CA ASP A 29 5.36 -14.43 -6.64
C ASP A 29 4.39 -14.17 -5.48
N ILE A 30 4.75 -13.28 -4.55
CA ILE A 30 3.96 -12.95 -3.36
C ILE A 30 4.08 -11.45 -3.07
N LEU A 31 2.93 -10.79 -2.93
CA LEU A 31 2.81 -9.43 -2.40
C LEU A 31 2.20 -9.46 -0.99
N VAL A 32 2.82 -8.77 -0.04
CA VAL A 32 2.29 -8.59 1.32
C VAL A 32 1.99 -7.11 1.57
N THR A 33 0.70 -6.77 1.69
CA THR A 33 0.27 -5.40 2.03
C THR A 33 0.10 -5.26 3.53
N ASN A 34 1.10 -4.69 4.21
CA ASN A 34 1.12 -4.53 5.67
C ASN A 34 1.15 -3.07 6.14
N CYS A 35 1.46 -2.14 5.25
CA CYS A 35 1.49 -0.72 5.59
C CYS A 35 0.08 -0.17 5.82
N GLY A 36 -0.02 0.76 6.76
CA GLY A 36 -1.26 1.45 7.09
C GLY A 36 -1.40 1.69 8.59
N GLY A 37 -2.59 2.09 8.98
CA GLY A 37 -2.94 2.35 10.36
C GLY A 37 -4.11 3.31 10.45
N VAL A 38 -4.97 3.06 11.43
CA VAL A 38 -6.08 3.97 11.78
C VAL A 38 -5.83 4.52 13.18
N SER A 39 -6.46 5.66 13.49
CA SER A 39 -6.51 6.17 14.85
C SER A 39 -7.01 5.07 15.79
N ALA A 40 -6.23 4.76 16.83
CA ALA A 40 -6.61 3.74 17.80
C ALA A 40 -7.73 4.24 18.72
N GLY A 41 -8.70 3.39 19.02
CA GLY A 41 -9.78 3.71 19.96
C GLY A 41 -11.10 3.02 19.61
N PRO A 42 -12.13 3.19 20.47
CA PRO A 42 -13.46 2.68 20.18
C PRO A 42 -14.11 3.49 19.04
N PRO A 43 -15.00 2.88 18.23
CA PRO A 43 -15.69 3.58 17.15
C PRO A 43 -16.49 4.82 17.60
N SER A 44 -16.97 4.84 18.85
CA SER A 44 -17.70 5.98 19.41
C SER A 44 -16.83 7.23 19.60
N ALA A 45 -15.50 7.10 19.56
CA ALA A 45 -14.57 8.22 19.63
C ALA A 45 -14.09 8.69 18.25
N MET A 46 -14.51 8.04 17.16
CA MET A 46 -14.09 8.36 15.81
C MET A 46 -15.05 9.36 15.15
N SER A 47 -14.49 10.26 14.35
CA SER A 47 -15.24 11.12 13.45
C SER A 47 -15.43 10.45 12.08
N PRO A 48 -16.41 10.87 11.26
CA PRO A 48 -16.53 10.43 9.87
C PRO A 48 -15.21 10.55 9.09
N LYS A 49 -14.44 11.62 9.31
CA LYS A 49 -13.16 11.87 8.65
C LYS A 49 -12.08 10.85 9.01
N ASP A 50 -12.14 10.25 10.20
CA ASP A 50 -11.19 9.19 10.59
C ASP A 50 -11.39 7.92 9.76
N PHE A 51 -12.63 7.66 9.33
CA PHE A 51 -12.92 6.56 8.43
C PHE A 51 -12.46 6.85 7.00
N ASP A 52 -12.64 8.09 6.50
CA ASP A 52 -12.10 8.49 5.20
C ASP A 52 -10.58 8.31 5.16
N HIS A 53 -9.87 8.78 6.20
CA HIS A 53 -8.43 8.56 6.32
C HIS A 53 -8.06 7.07 6.39
N ALA A 54 -8.89 6.21 6.98
CA ALA A 54 -8.65 4.77 6.98
C ALA A 54 -8.68 4.18 5.57
N PHE A 55 -9.60 4.64 4.72
CA PHE A 55 -9.63 4.25 3.31
C PHE A 55 -8.34 4.67 2.59
N ASP A 56 -7.94 5.93 2.77
CA ASP A 56 -6.76 6.51 2.12
C ASP A 56 -5.45 5.85 2.57
N ARG A 57 -5.37 5.38 3.82
CA ARG A 57 -4.12 4.85 4.40
C ARG A 57 -4.02 3.33 4.43
N VAL A 58 -5.13 2.61 4.27
CA VAL A 58 -5.16 1.15 4.41
C VAL A 58 -5.70 0.50 3.14
N LEU A 59 -6.92 0.86 2.73
CA LEU A 59 -7.58 0.16 1.63
C LEU A 59 -7.00 0.56 0.27
N LEU A 60 -6.96 1.85 -0.04
CA LEU A 60 -6.50 2.33 -1.35
C LEU A 60 -5.04 1.94 -1.64
N PRO A 61 -4.08 2.10 -0.70
CA PRO A 61 -2.72 1.62 -0.88
C PRO A 61 -2.63 0.12 -1.20
N SER A 62 -3.43 -0.70 -0.51
CA SER A 62 -3.45 -2.14 -0.74
C SER A 62 -3.97 -2.49 -2.13
N ILE A 63 -5.06 -1.83 -2.57
CA ILE A 63 -5.61 -2.00 -3.92
C ILE A 63 -4.57 -1.61 -4.97
N ASN A 64 -3.93 -0.45 -4.81
CA ASN A 64 -2.94 0.07 -5.77
C ASN A 64 -1.72 -0.85 -5.91
N LEU A 65 -1.20 -1.36 -4.78
CA LEU A 65 -0.08 -2.31 -4.80
C LEU A 65 -0.47 -3.62 -5.50
N VAL A 66 -1.66 -4.15 -5.20
CA VAL A 66 -2.17 -5.38 -5.83
C VAL A 66 -2.33 -5.18 -7.32
N THR A 67 -3.00 -4.12 -7.77
CA THR A 67 -3.21 -3.88 -9.21
C THR A 67 -1.91 -3.62 -9.96
N ALA A 68 -0.93 -2.95 -9.34
CA ALA A 68 0.39 -2.77 -9.91
C ALA A 68 1.16 -4.10 -10.02
N ALA A 69 0.96 -5.04 -9.09
CA ALA A 69 1.68 -6.32 -9.07
C ALA A 69 1.08 -7.39 -10.00
N LEU A 70 -0.21 -7.33 -10.34
CA LEU A 70 -0.91 -8.32 -11.18
C LEU A 70 -0.24 -8.71 -12.52
N PRO A 71 0.50 -7.83 -13.23
CA PRO A 71 1.15 -8.20 -14.49
C PRO A 71 2.40 -9.08 -14.34
N TYR A 72 2.91 -9.28 -13.13
CA TYR A 72 4.15 -10.02 -12.84
C TYR A 72 3.85 -11.38 -12.22
#